data_AF-A0A7W1Z880-F1
#
_entry.id   AF-A0A7W1Z880-F1
#
_cell.length_a   1.000
_cell.length_b   1.000
_cell.length_c   1.000
_cell.angle_alpha   90.00
_cell.angle_beta   90.00
_cell.angle_gamma   90.00
#
_symmetry.space_group_name_H-M   'P 1'
#
loop_
_entity.id
_entity.type
_entity.pdbx_description
1 polymer ?
#
loop_
_entity_poly.entity_id
_entity_poly.type
_entity_poly.pdbx_seq_one_letter_code
_entity_poly.pdbx_strand_id
1 'polypeptide(L)'
;HYGDLKKYTSRMIIAEIENNEQESRRSWTIWMFKRAGAKNSNNKIYQFWQQDNHPIELSTNEMLDSRLNYLHHNPVRVGLV
;
A
#
# COMPACT_ATOMS: atom_id res chain seq x y z
N HIS A 1 14.60 -0.60 -14.02
CA HIS A 1 13.23 -0.41 -14.59
C HIS A 1 12.13 -0.52 -13.53
N TYR A 2 11.78 -1.70 -12.99
CA TYR A 2 10.72 -1.80 -11.95
C TYR A 2 11.11 -1.19 -10.59
N GLY A 3 12.37 -1.32 -10.18
CA GLY A 3 12.88 -0.73 -8.93
C GLY A 3 12.85 0.81 -8.94
N ASP A 4 13.19 1.43 -10.07
CA ASP A 4 13.22 2.88 -10.23
C ASP A 4 11.83 3.48 -10.16
N LEU A 5 10.85 2.83 -10.81
CA LEU A 5 9.44 3.21 -10.73
C LEU A 5 8.95 3.16 -9.28
N LYS A 6 9.15 2.04 -8.58
CA LYS A 6 8.76 1.87 -7.17
C LYS A 6 9.39 2.96 -6.27
N LYS A 7 10.67 3.27 -6.49
CA LYS A 7 11.39 4.31 -5.74
C LYS A 7 10.91 5.72 -6.06
N TYR A 8 10.58 6.00 -7.32
CA TYR A 8 10.03 7.29 -7.73
C TYR A 8 8.62 7.51 -7.16
N THR A 9 7.71 6.56 -7.39
CA THR A 9 6.31 6.66 -6.94
C THR A 9 6.20 6.73 -5.42
N SER A 10 6.98 5.92 -4.69
CA SER A 10 7.04 5.97 -3.22
C SER A 10 7.36 7.37 -2.71
N ARG A 11 8.40 8.02 -3.27
CA ARG A 11 8.80 9.38 -2.86
C ARG A 11 7.72 10.40 -3.15
N MET A 12 7.12 10.35 -4.35
CA MET A 12 6.08 11.30 -4.74
C MET A 12 4.83 11.17 -3.87
N ILE A 13 4.36 9.94 -3.62
CA ILE A 13 3.16 9.69 -2.82
C ILE A 13 3.39 10.08 -1.36
N ILE A 14 4.55 9.74 -0.78
CA ILE A 14 4.87 10.14 0.60
C ILE A 14 4.88 11.66 0.73
N ALA A 15 5.51 12.37 -0.22
CA ALA A 15 5.54 13.83 -0.22
C ALA A 15 4.13 14.43 -0.33
N GLU A 16 3.28 13.86 -1.18
CA GLU A 16 1.88 14.30 -1.33
C GLU A 16 1.09 14.11 -0.03
N ILE A 17 1.27 12.97 0.64
CA ILE A 17 0.63 12.70 1.94
C ILE A 17 1.14 13.70 2.99
N GLU A 18 2.45 13.94 3.07
CA GLU A 18 3.04 14.86 4.05
C GLU A 18 2.55 16.31 3.85
N ASN A 19 2.42 16.74 2.59
CA ASN A 19 2.01 18.11 2.24
C ASN A 19 0.50 18.32 2.21
N ASN A 20 -0.31 17.25 2.24
CA ASN A 20 -1.76 17.37 2.26
C ASN A 20 -2.30 17.58 3.68
N GLU A 21 -2.60 18.83 4.02
CA GLU A 21 -3.16 19.21 5.33
C GLU A 21 -4.62 18.77 5.53
N GLN A 22 -5.34 18.44 4.45
CA GLN A 22 -6.75 18.03 4.52
C GLN A 22 -6.93 16.54 4.82
N GLU A 23 -5.87 15.73 4.70
CA GLU A 23 -5.93 14.31 4.99
C GLU A 23 -5.79 14.04 6.50
N SER A 24 -6.94 13.82 7.15
CA SER A 24 -7.03 13.51 8.60
C SER A 24 -6.13 12.36 9.06
N ARG A 25 -5.82 11.38 8.19
CA ARG A 25 -5.01 10.19 8.51
C ARG A 25 -3.53 10.37 8.21
N ARG A 26 -3.08 11.54 7.74
CA ARG A 26 -1.70 11.81 7.32
C ARG A 26 -0.67 11.29 8.33
N SER A 27 -0.78 11.74 9.59
CA SER A 27 0.18 11.40 10.65
C SER A 27 0.21 9.90 10.93
N TRP A 28 -0.95 9.25 10.93
CA TRP A 28 -1.07 7.81 11.14
C TRP A 28 -0.44 7.01 9.99
N THR A 29 -0.74 7.38 8.74
CA THR A 29 -0.18 6.76 7.54
C THR A 29 1.35 6.87 7.49
N ILE A 30 1.89 8.06 7.76
CA ILE A 30 3.34 8.29 7.81
C ILE A 30 3.99 7.50 8.94
N TRP A 31 3.37 7.46 10.11
CA TRP A 31 3.84 6.64 11.22
C TRP A 31 3.88 5.14 10.86
N MET A 32 2.86 4.62 10.16
CA MET A 32 2.86 3.23 9.71
C MET A 32 4.02 2.93 8.77
N PHE A 33 4.30 3.79 7.79
CA PHE A 33 5.42 3.60 6.86
C PHE A 33 6.78 3.66 7.57
N LYS A 34 6.95 4.55 8.55
CA LYS A 34 8.17 4.61 9.39
C LYS A 34 8.34 3.33 10.20
N ARG A 35 7.26 2.87 10.84
CA ARG A 35 7.25 1.64 11.64
C ARG A 35 7.59 0.41 10.79
N ALA A 36 7.07 0.34 9.57
CA ALA A 36 7.38 -0.74 8.63
C ALA A 36 8.83 -0.64 8.12
N GLY A 37 9.32 0.57 7.82
CA GLY A 37 10.71 0.81 7.42
C GLY A 37 11.72 0.42 8.50
N ALA A 38 11.44 0.76 9.76
CA ALA A 38 12.31 0.40 10.89
C ALA A 38 12.48 -1.12 11.09
N LYS A 39 11.53 -1.92 10.61
CA LYS A 39 11.58 -3.39 10.68
C LYS A 39 12.31 -4.03 9.50
N ASN A 40 12.66 -3.27 8.46
CA ASN A 40 13.35 -3.78 7.28
C ASN A 40 14.70 -3.10 7.12
N SER A 41 15.79 -3.87 7.32
CA SER A 41 17.17 -3.39 7.19
C SER A 41 17.53 -2.88 5.78
N ASN A 42 16.75 -3.26 4.75
CA ASN A 42 16.96 -2.78 3.39
C ASN A 42 16.41 -1.37 3.14
N ASN A 43 15.63 -0.82 4.07
CA ASN A 43 15.05 0.52 3.96
C ASN A 43 15.69 1.51 4.94
N LYS A 44 15.87 2.74 4.47
CA LYS A 44 16.50 3.78 5.28
C LYS A 44 15.55 4.47 6.25
N ILE A 45 14.30 4.70 5.84
CA ILE A 45 13.34 5.53 6.59
C ILE A 45 11.91 4.97 6.49
N TYR A 46 11.45 4.71 5.28
CA TYR A 46 10.08 4.28 5.01
C TYR A 46 10.06 2.95 4.27
N GLN A 47 9.13 2.07 4.63
CA GLN A 47 8.69 0.98 3.76
C GLN A 47 7.31 1.33 3.22
N PHE A 48 7.25 1.61 1.92
CA PHE A 48 5.99 1.86 1.22
C PHE A 48 5.53 0.62 0.45
N TRP A 49 6.37 0.14 -0.48
CA TRP A 49 6.10 -1.08 -1.24
C TRP A 49 6.54 -2.31 -0.46
N GLN A 50 5.76 -3.38 -0.49
CA GLN A 50 6.25 -4.70 -0.06
C GLN A 50 7.24 -5.25 -1.10
N GLN A 51 8.24 -6.01 -0.64
CA GLN A 51 9.25 -6.60 -1.52
C GLN A 51 8.67 -7.77 -2.32
N ASP A 52 7.85 -8.59 -1.66
CA ASP A 52 7.20 -9.73 -2.28
C ASP A 52 5.91 -9.33 -2.98
N ASN A 53 5.66 -9.98 -4.11
CA ASN A 53 4.42 -9.90 -4.84
C ASN A 53 4.00 -11.33 -5.18
N HIS A 54 2.77 -11.70 -4.84
CA HIS A 54 2.19 -13.00 -5.17
C HIS A 54 1.09 -12.81 -6.22
N PRO A 55 1.44 -12.55 -7.49
CA PRO A 55 0.44 -12.44 -8.54
C PRO A 55 -0.25 -13.79 -8.70
N ILE A 56 -1.57 -13.78 -8.57
CA ILE A 56 -2.42 -14.93 -8.86
C ILE A 56 -3.12 -14.63 -10.18
N GLU A 57 -2.83 -15.43 -11.20
CA GLU A 57 -3.52 -15.34 -12.47
C GLU A 57 -4.99 -15.74 -12.29
N LEU A 58 -5.88 -14.92 -12.85
CA LEU A 58 -7.32 -15.14 -12.77
C LEU A 58 -7.77 -15.73 -14.09
N SER A 59 -7.74 -17.04 -14.19
CA SER A 59 -8.01 -17.79 -15.42
C SER A 59 -9.48 -18.16 -15.62
N THR A 60 -10.35 -17.89 -14.64
CA THR A 60 -11.79 -18.17 -14.71
C THR A 60 -12.64 -17.01 -14.20
N ASN A 61 -13.89 -16.92 -14.70
CA ASN A 61 -14.86 -15.91 -14.25
C ASN A 61 -15.21 -16.07 -12.77
N GLU A 62 -15.32 -17.30 -12.27
CA GLU A 62 -15.57 -17.57 -10.84
C GLU A 62 -14.45 -17.02 -9.96
N MET A 63 -13.19 -17.14 -10.41
CA MET A 63 -12.04 -16.59 -9.70
C MET A 63 -12.06 -15.07 -9.66
N LEU A 64 -12.48 -14.43 -10.76
CA LEU A 64 -12.65 -12.97 -10.85
C LEU A 64 -13.74 -12.50 -9.88
N ASP A 65 -14.93 -13.10 -9.94
CA ASP A 65 -16.08 -12.71 -9.11
C ASP A 65 -15.79 -12.86 -7.62
N SER A 66 -15.14 -13.96 -7.23
CA SER A 66 -14.73 -14.19 -5.83
C SER A 66 -13.81 -13.09 -5.30
N ARG A 67 -12.83 -12.65 -6.10
CA ARG A 67 -11.85 -11.64 -5.69
C ARG A 67 -12.41 -10.22 -5.76
N LEU A 68 -13.30 -9.96 -6.72
CA LEU A 68 -14.06 -8.72 -6.79
C LEU A 68 -14.94 -8.57 -5.54
N ASN A 69 -15.69 -9.61 -5.19
CA ASN A 69 -16.47 -9.65 -3.96
C ASN A 69 -15.58 -9.43 -2.72
N TYR A 70 -14.43 -10.11 -2.64
CA TYR A 70 -13.49 -9.88 -1.54
C TYR A 70 -13.04 -8.41 -1.44
N LEU A 71 -12.70 -7.78 -2.57
CA LEU A 71 -12.26 -6.38 -2.61
C LEU A 71 -13.35 -5.43 -2.11
N HIS A 72 -14.61 -5.63 -2.53
CA HIS A 72 -15.74 -4.81 -2.08
C HIS A 72 -16.05 -4.97 -0.59
N HIS A 73 -15.90 -6.17 -0.05
CA HIS A 73 -16.17 -6.43 1.37
C HIS A 73 -14.98 -6.11 2.29
N ASN A 74 -13.77 -5.97 1.76
CA ASN A 74 -12.58 -5.72 2.58
C ASN A 74 -12.73 -4.48 3.47
N PRO A 75 -13.17 -3.30 2.97
CA PRO A 75 -13.39 -2.12 3.81
C PRO A 75 -14.37 -2.35 4.97
N VAL A 76 -15.47 -3.07 4.72
CA VAL A 76 -16.48 -3.40 5.75
C VAL A 76 -15.85 -4.32 6.80
N ARG A 77 -15.13 -5.35 6.37
CA ARG A 77 -14.48 -6.32 7.27
C ARG A 77 -13.41 -5.68 8.15
N VAL A 78 -12.72 -4.66 7.66
CA VAL A 78 -11.71 -3.93 8.44
C VAL A 78 -12.29 -2.72 9.17
N GLY A 79 -13.61 -2.51 9.13
CA GLY A 79 -14.31 -1.44 9.83
C GLY A 79 -13.99 -0.03 9.32
N LEU A 80 -13.64 0.10 8.04
CA LEU A 80 -13.39 1.40 7.39
C LEU A 80 -14.66 2.06 6.83
N VAL A 81 -15.76 1.30 6.71
CA VAL A 81 -17.10 1.75 6.31
C VAL A 81 -18.18 1.07 7.16
#